data_AF-A0A4R1AKG6-F1
#
_entry.id   AF-A0A4R1AKG6-F1
#
_cell.length_a   1.000
_cell.length_b   1.000
_cell.length_c   1.000
_cell.angle_alpha   90.00
_cell.angle_beta   90.00
_cell.angle_gamma   90.00
#
_symmetry.space_group_name_H-M   'P 1'
#
loop_
_entity.id
_entity.type
_entity.pdbx_description
1 polymer ?
#
loop_
_entity_poly.entity_id
_entity_poly.type
_entity_poly.pdbx_seq_one_letter_code
_entity_poly.pdbx_strand_id
1 'polypeptide(L)'
;MEGYSLTLVRSDDGDWEGLYVDGILDIEGHSLSNYDWIDLITRHNYIVSIEQFYINGELLEEIGASFPYKLSEIPNGYLRKSY
;
A
#
# COMPACT_ATOMS: atom_id res chain seq x y z
N MET A 1 1.71 21.86 10.52
CA MET A 1 2.08 21.13 9.29
C MET A 1 1.29 19.85 9.33
N GLU A 2 0.43 19.62 8.35
CA GLU A 2 -0.22 18.32 8.17
C GLU A 2 0.85 17.40 7.57
N GLY A 3 1.14 16.27 8.24
CA GLY A 3 2.10 15.29 7.75
C GLY A 3 1.42 14.22 6.91
N TYR A 4 2.22 13.41 6.24
CA TYR A 4 1.74 12.37 5.34
C TYR A 4 1.36 11.10 6.12
N SER A 5 0.24 10.49 5.75
CA SER A 5 -0.13 9.15 6.19
C SER A 5 0.30 8.12 5.16
N LEU A 6 1.09 7.14 5.59
CA LEU A 6 1.50 6.03 4.74
C LEU A 6 0.67 4.78 5.05
N THR A 7 0.22 4.11 4.00
CA THR A 7 -0.47 2.83 4.11
C THR A 7 0.20 1.81 3.21
N LEU A 8 0.73 0.75 3.80
CA LEU A 8 1.23 -0.42 3.10
C LEU A 8 0.11 -1.44 2.97
N VAL A 9 -0.20 -1.85 1.74
CA VAL A 9 -1.10 -2.97 1.47
C VAL A 9 -0.27 -4.09 0.87
N ARG A 10 -0.33 -5.28 1.47
CA ARG A 10 0.34 -6.49 0.99
C ARG A 10 -0.67 -7.51 0.55
N SER A 11 -0.44 -8.24 -0.52
CA SER A 11 -1.18 -9.48 -0.74
C SER A 11 -0.89 -10.48 0.38
N ASP A 12 -1.85 -11.33 0.68
CA ASP A 12 -1.75 -12.34 1.73
C ASP A 12 -0.79 -13.49 1.39
N ASP A 13 -0.55 -13.73 0.10
CA ASP A 13 0.53 -14.58 -0.41
C ASP A 13 1.93 -13.93 -0.28
N GLY A 14 1.99 -12.62 -0.06
CA GLY A 14 3.23 -11.84 0.04
C GLY A 14 3.88 -11.48 -1.30
N ASP A 15 3.23 -11.79 -2.42
CA ASP A 15 3.79 -11.58 -3.76
C ASP A 15 3.71 -10.15 -4.25
N TRP A 16 2.78 -9.34 -3.72
CA TRP A 16 2.51 -7.98 -4.14
C TRP A 16 2.45 -7.01 -2.97
N GLU A 17 3.02 -5.83 -3.18
CA GLU A 17 2.96 -4.73 -2.23
C GLU A 17 2.56 -3.44 -2.95
N GLY A 18 1.68 -2.66 -2.32
CA GLY A 18 1.25 -1.34 -2.76
C GLY A 18 1.41 -0.34 -1.63
N LEU A 19 2.10 0.77 -1.90
CA LEU A 19 2.31 1.88 -0.98
C LEU A 19 1.42 3.06 -1.34
N TYR A 20 0.59 3.46 -0.39
CA TYR A 20 -0.30 4.60 -0.52
C TYR A 20 0.19 5.75 0.36
N VAL A 21 0.17 6.96 -0.19
CA VAL A 21 0.40 8.21 0.52
C VAL A 21 -0.91 9.00 0.52
N ASP A 22 -1.44 9.29 1.71
CA ASP A 22 -2.75 9.93 1.92
C ASP A 22 -3.89 9.24 1.15
N GLY A 23 -3.82 7.91 1.07
CA GLY A 23 -4.80 7.08 0.38
C GLY A 23 -4.66 7.03 -1.14
N ILE A 24 -3.59 7.59 -1.72
CA ILE A 24 -3.28 7.54 -3.15
C ILE A 24 -2.09 6.61 -3.39
N LEU A 25 -2.21 5.67 -4.34
CA LEU A 25 -1.15 4.75 -4.70
C LEU A 25 0.05 5.53 -5.26
N ASP A 26 1.20 5.40 -4.61
CA ASP A 26 2.47 6.01 -5.02
C ASP A 26 3.35 5.01 -5.78
N ILE A 27 3.50 3.79 -5.24
CA ILE A 27 4.28 2.72 -5.85
C ILE A 27 3.67 1.34 -5.57
N GLU A 28 3.79 0.43 -6.53
CA GLU A 28 3.45 -0.98 -6.37
C GLU A 28 4.51 -1.89 -7.00
N GLY A 29 4.58 -3.14 -6.56
CA GLY A 29 5.41 -4.15 -7.21
C GLY A 29 5.48 -5.48 -6.48
N HIS A 30 6.19 -6.42 -7.11
CA HIS A 30 6.53 -7.70 -6.51
C HIS A 30 7.63 -7.54 -5.47
N SER A 31 7.26 -7.36 -4.21
CA SER A 31 8.16 -7.09 -3.08
C SER A 31 8.97 -5.79 -3.27
N LEU A 32 8.53 -4.71 -2.61
CA LEU A 32 9.22 -3.44 -2.67
C LEU A 32 10.56 -3.52 -1.94
N SER A 33 11.60 -3.00 -2.59
CA SER A 33 12.95 -3.05 -2.04
C SER A 33 13.13 -2.01 -0.93
N ASN A 34 14.16 -2.20 -0.10
CA ASN A 34 14.57 -1.18 0.88
C ASN A 34 14.87 0.18 0.22
N TYR A 35 15.30 0.20 -1.05
CA TYR A 35 15.54 1.45 -1.78
C TYR A 35 14.25 2.21 -2.08
N ASP A 36 13.18 1.50 -2.44
CA ASP A 36 11.87 2.10 -2.70
C ASP A 36 11.31 2.78 -1.44
N TRP A 37 11.49 2.12 -0.30
CA TRP A 37 11.15 2.67 1.01
C TRP A 37 11.97 3.91 1.37
N ILE A 38 13.29 3.87 1.14
CA ILE A 38 14.17 5.02 1.40
C ILE A 38 13.81 6.20 0.50
N ASP A 39 13.56 5.95 -0.79
CA ASP A 39 13.14 6.97 -1.74
C ASP A 39 11.82 7.62 -1.32
N LEU A 40 10.82 6.80 -0.94
CA LEU A 40 9.53 7.31 -0.48
C LEU A 40 9.68 8.20 0.77
N ILE A 41 10.39 7.72 1.80
CA ILE A 41 10.61 8.49 3.03
C ILE A 41 11.34 9.81 2.72
N THR A 42 12.25 9.81 1.73
CA THR A 42 13.00 11.00 1.31
C THR A 42 12.12 11.99 0.53
N ARG A 43 11.22 11.50 -0.33
CA ARG A 43 10.26 12.32 -1.09
C ARG A 43 9.21 12.94 -0.18
N HIS A 44 8.73 12.20 0.81
CA HIS A 44 7.66 12.59 1.73
C HIS A 44 8.22 12.93 3.11
N ASN A 45 8.90 14.06 3.21
CA ASN A 45 9.31 14.60 4.50
C ASN A 45 8.08 14.78 5.41
N TYR A 46 8.18 14.27 6.65
CA TYR A 46 7.15 14.36 7.70
C TYR A 46 6.00 13.34 7.58
N ILE A 47 6.34 12.04 7.53
CA ILE A 47 5.38 10.94 7.73
C ILE A 47 4.93 10.91 9.20
N VAL A 48 3.63 10.96 9.45
CA VAL A 48 3.04 11.02 10.81
C VAL A 48 2.37 9.72 11.23
N SER A 49 2.02 8.86 10.27
CA SER A 49 1.43 7.54 10.52
C SER A 49 1.87 6.55 9.46
N ILE A 50 2.05 5.31 9.90
CA ILE A 50 2.28 4.14 9.03
C ILE A 50 1.28 3.08 9.46
N GLU A 51 0.43 2.66 8.54
CA GLU A 51 -0.47 1.52 8.72
C GLU A 51 -0.15 0.41 7.73
N GLN A 52 -0.38 -0.84 8.14
CA GLN A 52 -0.22 -2.01 7.28
C GLN A 52 -1.51 -2.82 7.21
N PHE A 53 -1.88 -3.19 5.99
CA PHE A 53 -3.01 -4.06 5.69
C PHE A 53 -2.57 -5.23 4.81
N TYR A 54 -3.38 -6.29 4.86
CA TYR A 54 -3.33 -7.39 3.93
C TYR A 54 -4.57 -7.36 3.04
N ILE A 55 -4.39 -7.69 1.76
CA ILE A 55 -5.44 -7.89 0.77
C ILE A 55 -5.46 -9.38 0.37
N ASN A 56 -6.65 -9.94 0.15
CA ASN A 56 -6.74 -11.28 -0.45
C ASN A 56 -6.20 -11.22 -1.90
N GLY A 57 -5.20 -12.03 -2.23
CA GLY A 57 -4.58 -12.11 -3.55
C GLY A 57 -5.56 -12.39 -4.69
N GLU A 58 -6.66 -13.10 -4.43
CA GLU A 58 -7.74 -13.33 -5.42
C GLU A 58 -8.28 -12.01 -5.99
N LEU A 59 -8.34 -10.94 -5.20
CA LEU A 59 -8.78 -9.63 -5.67
C LEU A 59 -7.81 -9.03 -6.68
N LEU A 60 -6.49 -9.17 -6.46
CA LEU A 60 -5.49 -8.66 -7.40
C LEU A 60 -5.58 -9.40 -8.73
N GLU A 61 -5.82 -10.71 -8.70
CA GLU A 61 -6.08 -11.49 -9.91
C GLU A 61 -7.34 -11.03 -10.65
N GLU A 62 -8.42 -10.72 -9.92
CA GLU A 62 -9.70 -10.25 -10.49
C GLU A 62 -9.63 -8.85 -11.11
N ILE A 63 -8.86 -7.92 -10.51
CA ILE A 63 -8.80 -6.51 -10.96
C ILE A 63 -7.70 -6.22 -11.99
N GLY A 64 -6.94 -7.24 -12.40
CA GLY A 64 -5.97 -7.13 -13.48
C GLY A 64 -4.51 -6.99 -13.05
N ALA A 65 -4.15 -7.56 -11.90
CA ALA A 65 -2.77 -7.67 -11.37
C ALA A 65 -2.09 -6.34 -10.99
N SER A 66 -2.89 -5.34 -10.61
CA SER A 66 -2.43 -4.06 -10.04
C SER A 66 -3.36 -3.61 -8.92
N PHE A 67 -2.84 -2.85 -7.97
CA PHE A 67 -3.61 -2.21 -6.92
C PHE A 67 -4.47 -1.05 -7.47
N PRO A 68 -5.65 -0.78 -6.87
CA PRO A 68 -6.44 0.39 -7.21
C PRO A 68 -5.67 1.70 -6.92
N TYR A 69 -5.95 2.75 -7.71
CA TYR A 69 -5.28 4.03 -7.52
C TYR A 69 -5.62 4.69 -6.18
N LYS A 70 -6.86 4.52 -5.70
CA LYS A 70 -7.27 5.00 -4.37
C LYS A 70 -7.42 3.84 -3.41
N LEU A 71 -6.90 4.00 -2.20
CA LEU A 71 -7.07 3.02 -1.12
C LEU A 71 -8.56 2.74 -0.84
N SER A 72 -9.42 3.75 -0.99
CA SER A 72 -10.87 3.63 -0.80
C SER A 72 -11.60 2.83 -1.88
N GLU A 73 -10.93 2.52 -2.99
CA GLU A 73 -11.47 1.64 -4.04
C GLU A 73 -11.27 0.16 -3.71
N ILE A 74 -10.41 -0.17 -2.74
CA ILE A 74 -10.30 -1.53 -2.23
C ILE A 74 -11.54 -1.86 -1.38
N PRO A 75 -12.34 -2.88 -1.73
CA PRO A 75 -13.53 -3.19 -0.96
C PRO A 75 -13.17 -3.69 0.45
N ASN A 76 -13.84 -3.16 1.48
CA ASN A 76 -13.54 -3.43 2.90
C ASN A 76 -13.50 -4.93 3.28
N GLY A 77 -14.20 -5.80 2.54
CA GLY A 77 -14.18 -7.26 2.78
C GLY A 77 -12.83 -7.93 2.45
N TYR A 78 -11.97 -7.22 1.72
CA TYR A 78 -10.68 -7.72 1.26
C TYR A 78 -9.52 -7.15 2.06
N LEU A 79 -9.70 -6.04 2.78
CA LEU A 79 -8.67 -5.43 3.63
C LEU A 79 -8.71 -5.96 5.06
N ARG A 80 -7.55 -6.40 5.55
CA ARG A 80 -7.36 -6.83 6.93
C ARG A 80 -6.19 -6.09 7.56
N LYS A 81 -6.42 -5.43 8.70
CA LYS A 81 -5.37 -4.72 9.42
C LYS A 81 -4.38 -5.71 10.03
N SER A 82 -3.08 -5.44 9.90
CA SER A 82 -2.05 -6.15 10.66
C SER A 82 -2.11 -5.68 12.12
N TYR A 83 -2.28 -6.60 13.06
CA TYR A 83 -2.22 -6.33 14.50
C TYR A 83 -0.80 -6.54 15.04
#